data_AF-A0A5K7Z187-F1
#
_entry.id   AF-A0A5K7Z187-F1
#
_cell.length_a   1.000
_cell.length_b   1.000
_cell.length_c   1.000
_cell.angle_alpha   90.00
_cell.angle_beta   90.00
_cell.angle_gamma   90.00
#
_symmetry.space_group_name_H-M   'P 1'
#
loop_
_entity.id
_entity.type
_entity.pdbx_description
1 polymer ?
#
loop_
_entity_poly.entity_id
_entity_poly.type
_entity_poly.pdbx_seq_one_letter_code
_entity_poly.pdbx_strand_id
1 'polypeptide(L)'
;MLIRLSEHFCENWLERVGNWPNRRLIKRILKESVPVHPCRNLYDENGSPYRIFAIYWHPDIDVVIKVDEFENRAVTVLSRENYEQRNGFPGEGKINEPKKRKPDKKGRKALLYRRAKERAMSM
;
A
#
# COMPACT_ATOMS: atom_id res chain seq x y z
N MET A 1 6.79 -7.68 -18.98
CA MET A 1 6.45 -8.07 -17.60
C MET A 1 5.15 -7.41 -17.15
N LEU A 2 4.22 -8.21 -16.61
CA LEU A 2 2.88 -7.82 -16.18
C LEU A 2 2.80 -8.00 -14.67
N ILE A 3 2.57 -6.92 -13.92
CA ILE A 3 2.53 -6.96 -12.45
C ILE A 3 1.15 -7.39 -11.94
N ARG A 4 1.15 -8.33 -10.99
CA ARG A 4 -0.02 -8.74 -10.21
C ARG A 4 -0.23 -7.76 -9.05
N LEU A 5 -1.46 -7.48 -8.70
CA LEU A 5 -1.79 -6.63 -7.56
C LEU A 5 -2.44 -7.50 -6.49
N SER A 6 -1.89 -7.51 -5.27
CA SER A 6 -2.54 -8.19 -4.14
C SER A 6 -3.82 -7.44 -3.76
N GLU A 7 -4.76 -8.12 -3.12
CA GLU A 7 -5.96 -7.47 -2.58
C GLU A 7 -5.58 -6.36 -1.58
N HIS A 8 -4.65 -6.67 -0.68
CA HIS A 8 -4.12 -5.71 0.30
C HIS A 8 -3.50 -4.47 -0.36
N PHE A 9 -2.79 -4.64 -1.48
CA PHE A 9 -2.26 -3.52 -2.26
C PHE A 9 -3.39 -2.67 -2.83
N CYS A 10 -4.40 -3.28 -3.45
CA CYS A 10 -5.51 -2.56 -4.06
C CYS A 10 -6.31 -1.74 -3.05
N GLU A 11 -6.62 -2.32 -1.89
CA GLU A 11 -7.28 -1.62 -0.80
C GLU A 11 -6.46 -0.43 -0.30
N ASN A 12 -5.16 -0.67 -0.06
CA ASN A 12 -4.28 0.36 0.45
C ASN A 12 -4.06 1.48 -0.57
N TRP A 13 -4.00 1.15 -1.84
CA TRP A 13 -3.89 2.11 -2.93
C TRP A 13 -5.14 2.98 -3.01
N LEU A 14 -6.33 2.37 -3.02
CA LEU A 14 -7.59 3.10 -3.08
C LEU A 14 -7.73 4.07 -1.90
N GLU A 15 -7.31 3.64 -0.70
CA GLU A 15 -7.35 4.48 0.50
C GLU A 15 -6.41 5.69 0.43
N ARG A 16 -5.27 5.58 -0.26
CA ARG A 16 -4.17 6.58 -0.22
C ARG A 16 -4.10 7.46 -1.45
N VAL A 17 -4.38 6.90 -2.61
CA VAL A 17 -4.31 7.58 -3.92
C VAL A 17 -5.71 7.98 -4.40
N GLY A 18 -6.76 7.39 -3.82
CA GLY A 18 -8.16 7.79 -4.06
C GLY A 18 -8.83 7.15 -5.26
N ASN A 19 -8.13 6.32 -6.04
CA ASN A 19 -8.67 5.61 -7.21
C ASN A 19 -8.29 4.13 -7.20
N TRP A 20 -8.92 3.32 -8.05
CA TRP A 20 -8.53 1.92 -8.19
C TRP A 20 -7.19 1.80 -8.94
N PRO A 21 -6.21 1.02 -8.45
CA PRO A 21 -4.95 0.88 -9.15
C PRO A 21 -5.11 0.12 -10.47
N ASN A 22 -4.48 0.63 -11.51
CA ASN A 22 -4.37 -0.04 -12.80
C ASN A 22 -2.96 -0.64 -12.95
N ARG A 23 -2.85 -1.91 -13.40
CA ARG A 23 -1.57 -2.59 -13.59
C ARG A 23 -0.58 -1.82 -14.49
N ARG A 24 -1.05 -1.17 -15.56
CA ARG A 24 -0.22 -0.36 -16.46
C ARG A 24 0.32 0.89 -15.75
N LEU A 25 -0.52 1.54 -14.94
CA LEU A 25 -0.13 2.68 -14.13
C LEU A 25 0.91 2.28 -13.09
N ILE A 26 0.65 1.22 -12.31
CA ILE A 26 1.59 0.74 -11.29
C ILE A 26 2.95 0.39 -11.92
N LYS A 27 2.95 -0.26 -13.07
CA LYS A 27 4.20 -0.57 -13.79
C LYS A 27 4.97 0.70 -14.20
N ARG A 28 4.27 1.73 -14.67
CA ARG A 28 4.90 3.02 -15.02
C ARG A 28 5.50 3.67 -13.78
N ILE A 29 4.73 3.74 -12.71
CA ILE A 29 5.17 4.29 -11.42
C ILE A 29 6.41 3.57 -10.91
N LEU A 30 6.44 2.24 -10.94
CA LEU A 30 7.63 1.47 -10.53
C LEU A 30 8.85 1.75 -11.40
N LYS A 31 8.67 2.01 -12.71
CA LYS A 31 9.76 2.39 -13.61
C LYS A 31 10.32 3.78 -13.30
N GLU A 32 9.46 4.69 -12.83
CA GLU A 32 9.79 6.08 -12.47
C GLU A 32 10.16 6.23 -10.98
N SER A 33 10.13 5.14 -10.21
CA SER A 33 10.44 5.14 -8.78
C SER A 33 11.93 4.96 -8.53
N VAL A 34 12.39 5.49 -7.39
CA VAL A 34 13.71 5.22 -6.86
C VAL A 34 13.72 3.85 -6.16
N PRO A 35 14.56 2.89 -6.57
CA PRO A 35 14.72 1.64 -5.84
C PRO A 35 15.46 1.91 -4.52
N VAL A 36 14.82 1.58 -3.40
CA VAL A 36 15.37 1.77 -2.05
C VAL A 36 16.01 0.48 -1.53
N HIS A 37 15.39 -0.67 -1.80
CA HIS A 37 15.87 -1.96 -1.35
C HIS A 37 15.49 -3.06 -2.36
N PRO A 38 16.39 -3.99 -2.74
CA PRO A 38 16.08 -5.06 -3.69
C PRO A 38 15.31 -6.22 -3.04
N CYS A 39 14.62 -7.05 -3.82
CA CYS A 39 14.00 -8.27 -3.31
C CYS A 39 15.07 -9.35 -3.02
N ARG A 40 14.98 -10.05 -1.88
CA ARG A 40 15.93 -11.11 -1.47
C ARG A 40 15.24 -12.25 -0.75
N ASN A 41 15.64 -13.48 -1.04
CA ASN A 41 15.35 -14.63 -0.20
C ASN A 41 16.48 -14.79 0.81
N LEU A 42 16.14 -14.92 2.08
CA LEU A 42 17.07 -15.02 3.21
C LEU A 42 16.63 -16.14 4.15
N TYR A 43 17.46 -16.43 5.13
CA TYR A 43 17.17 -17.37 6.22
C TYR A 43 17.30 -16.62 7.54
N ASP A 44 16.38 -16.87 8.47
CA ASP A 44 16.49 -16.34 9.82
C ASP A 44 17.53 -17.12 10.65
N GLU A 45 17.70 -16.73 11.92
CA GLU A 45 18.65 -17.38 12.83
C GLU A 45 18.34 -18.86 13.10
N ASN A 46 17.08 -19.28 12.87
CA ASN A 46 16.63 -20.67 13.01
C ASN A 46 16.74 -21.45 11.70
N GLY A 47 17.28 -20.85 10.64
CA GLY A 47 17.34 -21.45 9.30
C GLY A 47 15.99 -21.49 8.57
N SER A 48 14.97 -20.77 9.03
CA SER A 48 13.69 -20.68 8.34
C SER A 48 13.77 -19.70 7.17
N PRO A 49 13.31 -20.08 5.97
CA PRO A 49 13.36 -19.19 4.82
C PRO A 49 12.34 -18.06 4.95
N TYR A 50 12.75 -16.83 4.64
CA TYR A 50 11.86 -15.69 4.50
C TYR A 50 12.26 -14.83 3.31
N ARG A 51 11.32 -14.02 2.82
CA ARG A 51 11.53 -13.12 1.68
C ARG A 51 11.43 -11.68 2.14
N ILE A 52 12.46 -10.90 1.84
CA ILE A 52 12.39 -9.44 1.88
C ILE A 52 11.89 -8.96 0.52
N PHE A 53 10.81 -8.18 0.52
CA PHE A 53 10.28 -7.55 -0.68
C PHE A 53 11.14 -6.37 -1.12
N ALA A 54 11.18 -6.14 -2.44
CA ALA A 54 11.74 -4.92 -2.97
C ALA A 54 10.93 -3.71 -2.48
N ILE A 55 11.61 -2.59 -2.25
CA ILE A 55 11.03 -1.33 -1.80
C ILE A 55 11.35 -0.28 -2.84
N TYR A 56 10.31 0.37 -3.35
CA TYR A 56 10.39 1.49 -4.28
C TYR A 56 9.77 2.73 -3.65
N TRP A 57 10.39 3.88 -3.84
CA TRP A 57 9.83 5.17 -3.46
C TRP A 57 9.56 6.00 -4.70
N HIS A 58 8.33 6.49 -4.85
CA HIS A 58 7.98 7.42 -5.92
C HIS A 58 7.77 8.82 -5.34
N PRO A 59 8.65 9.79 -5.65
CA PRO A 59 8.64 11.10 -5.00
C PRO A 59 7.42 11.94 -5.36
N ASP A 60 6.97 11.88 -6.62
CA ASP A 60 5.91 12.78 -7.12
C ASP A 60 4.55 12.56 -6.47
N ILE A 61 4.25 11.32 -6.08
CA ILE A 61 3.01 10.96 -5.36
C ILE A 61 3.27 10.62 -3.88
N ASP A 62 4.51 10.77 -3.40
CA ASP A 62 4.97 10.49 -2.05
C ASP A 62 4.50 9.13 -1.49
N VAL A 63 4.73 8.05 -2.27
CA VAL A 63 4.40 6.68 -1.84
C VAL A 63 5.60 5.75 -1.84
N VAL A 64 5.56 4.79 -0.93
CA VAL A 64 6.48 3.65 -0.87
C VAL A 64 5.73 2.37 -1.24
N ILE A 65 6.20 1.66 -2.24
CA ILE A 65 5.59 0.42 -2.75
C ILE A 65 6.49 -0.76 -2.40
N LYS A 66 5.91 -1.80 -1.81
CA LYS A 66 6.59 -3.09 -1.62
C LYS A 66 6.19 -4.08 -2.70
N VAL A 67 7.18 -4.69 -3.35
CA VAL A 67 7.00 -5.61 -4.48
C VAL A 67 7.72 -6.93 -4.21
N ASP A 68 7.02 -8.03 -4.41
CA ASP A 68 7.64 -9.34 -4.59
C ASP A 68 8.05 -9.48 -6.06
N GLU A 69 9.35 -9.33 -6.34
CA GLU A 69 9.87 -9.40 -7.71
C GLU A 69 9.90 -10.83 -8.25
N PHE A 70 10.01 -11.84 -7.39
CA PHE A 70 9.97 -13.26 -7.80
C PHE A 70 8.58 -13.65 -8.29
N GLU A 71 7.53 -13.16 -7.61
CA GLU A 71 6.14 -13.41 -8.00
C GLU A 71 5.54 -12.34 -8.93
N ASN A 72 6.31 -11.30 -9.26
CA ASN A 72 5.83 -10.13 -9.99
C ASN A 72 4.56 -9.54 -9.36
N ARG A 73 4.54 -9.34 -8.03
CA ARG A 73 3.35 -8.95 -7.27
C ARG A 73 3.60 -7.70 -6.42
N ALA A 74 2.80 -6.66 -6.62
CA ALA A 74 2.73 -5.53 -5.69
C ALA A 74 1.97 -5.98 -4.43
N VAL A 75 2.63 -5.89 -3.27
CA VAL A 75 2.14 -6.46 -2.00
C VAL A 75 1.42 -5.41 -1.16
N THR A 76 2.00 -4.22 -1.02
CA THR A 76 1.41 -3.12 -0.25
C THR A 76 1.96 -1.77 -0.69
N VAL A 77 1.29 -0.70 -0.28
CA VAL A 77 1.68 0.69 -0.51
C VAL A 77 1.54 1.49 0.79
N LEU A 78 2.52 2.34 1.05
CA LEU A 78 2.56 3.26 2.18
C LEU A 78 2.57 4.70 1.65
N SER A 79 1.94 5.61 2.39
CA SER A 79 1.97 7.06 2.16
C SER A 79 2.33 7.76 3.47
N ARG A 80 2.62 9.06 3.44
CA ARG A 80 2.90 9.88 4.62
C ARG A 80 1.86 9.72 5.73
N GLU A 81 0.58 9.65 5.36
CA GLU A 81 -0.55 9.50 6.30
C GLU A 81 -0.47 8.22 7.16
N ASN A 82 0.22 7.17 6.69
CA ASN A 82 0.46 5.96 7.49
C ASN A 82 1.40 6.21 8.67
N TYR A 83 2.37 7.12 8.52
CA TYR A 83 3.35 7.40 9.57
C TYR A 83 2.65 8.03 10.79
N GLU A 84 1.79 9.02 10.55
CA GLU A 84 1.06 9.73 11.60
C GLU A 84 0.06 8.84 12.33
N GLN A 85 -0.65 7.97 11.61
CA GLN A 85 -1.67 7.09 12.20
C GLN A 85 -1.10 5.93 13.02
N ARG A 86 0.08 5.40 12.66
CA ARG A 86 0.72 4.29 13.38
C ARG A 86 1.68 4.72 14.46
N ASN A 87 2.42 5.81 14.23
CA ASN A 87 3.53 6.19 15.10
C ASN A 87 3.21 7.31 16.08
N GLY A 88 1.99 7.88 16.07
CA GLY A 88 1.47 8.78 17.10
C GLY A 88 2.55 9.61 17.78
N PHE A 89 3.30 10.39 17.00
CA PHE A 89 4.34 11.22 17.59
C PHE A 89 3.64 12.22 18.54
N PRO A 90 4.12 12.37 19.78
CA PRO A 90 3.60 13.35 20.73
C PRO A 90 4.11 14.73 20.33
N GLY A 91 3.67 15.23 19.19
CA GLY A 91 3.93 16.58 18.71
C GLY A 91 2.64 17.39 18.82
N GLU A 92 2.54 18.13 19.93
CA GLU A 92 1.52 19.11 20.26
C GLU A 92 0.16 18.56 20.72
N GLY A 93 -0.09 18.73 22.01
CA GLY A 93 -1.25 18.24 22.72
C GLY A 93 -2.56 18.75 22.11
N LYS A 94 -3.42 17.80 21.74
CA LYS A 94 -4.87 18.01 21.78
C LYS A 94 -5.43 17.15 22.90
N ILE A 95 -5.86 17.84 23.96
CA ILE A 95 -6.60 17.30 25.09
C ILE A 95 -7.74 16.44 24.54
N ASN A 96 -7.89 15.24 25.11
CA ASN A 96 -8.80 14.21 24.66
C ASN A 96 -10.27 14.69 24.69
N GLU A 97 -10.80 15.15 23.57
CA GLU A 97 -12.24 15.06 23.34
C GLU A 97 -12.61 13.58 23.13
N PRO A 98 -13.71 13.08 23.73
CA PRO A 98 -14.18 11.73 23.48
C PRO A 98 -14.46 11.58 21.98
N LYS A 99 -13.63 10.78 21.32
CA LYS A 99 -13.76 10.48 19.88
C LYS A 99 -15.17 9.93 19.66
N LYS A 100 -16.05 10.73 19.04
CA LYS A 100 -17.32 10.26 18.48
C LYS A 100 -17.02 8.99 17.70
N ARG A 101 -17.68 7.87 18.03
CA ARG A 101 -17.51 6.58 17.35
C ARG A 101 -17.65 6.83 15.85
N LYS A 102 -16.53 6.78 15.11
CA LYS A 102 -16.56 6.90 13.65
C LYS A 102 -17.39 5.72 13.12
N PRO A 103 -18.25 5.92 12.12
CA PRO A 103 -19.02 4.84 11.52
C PRO A 103 -18.07 3.74 11.05
N ASP A 104 -18.50 2.49 11.17
CA ASP A 104 -17.71 1.28 10.92
C ASP A 104 -16.86 1.40 9.65
N LYS A 105 -15.53 1.52 9.84
CA LYS A 105 -14.55 1.62 8.76
C LYS A 105 -14.59 0.39 7.85
N LYS A 106 -15.02 -0.77 8.36
CA LYS A 106 -15.06 -2.04 7.62
C LYS A 106 -16.15 -2.00 6.54
N GLY A 107 -17.35 -1.53 6.88
CA GLY A 107 -18.44 -1.33 5.92
C GLY A 107 -18.12 -0.30 4.83
N ARG A 108 -17.49 0.83 5.18
CA ARG A 108 -17.11 1.86 4.20
C ARG A 108 -16.01 1.39 3.24
N LYS A 109 -15.01 0.65 3.75
CA LYS A 109 -13.96 0.04 2.91
C LYS A 109 -14.53 -0.99 1.93
N ALA A 110 -15.41 -1.88 2.40
CA ALA A 110 -16.04 -2.89 1.55
C ALA A 110 -16.91 -2.27 0.43
N LEU A 111 -17.65 -1.19 0.75
CA LEU A 111 -18.48 -0.49 -0.24
C LEU A 111 -17.66 0.23 -1.31
N LEU A 112 -16.58 0.91 -0.90
CA LEU A 112 -15.67 1.59 -1.83
C LEU A 112 -14.96 0.58 -2.74
N TYR A 113 -14.50 -0.54 -2.18
CA TYR A 113 -13.92 -1.64 -2.93
C TYR A 113 -14.89 -2.18 -3.99
N ARG A 114 -16.14 -2.52 -3.61
CA ARG A 114 -17.15 -3.05 -4.55
C ARG A 114 -17.43 -2.10 -5.71
N ARG A 115 -17.72 -0.82 -5.42
CA ARG A 115 -18.02 0.20 -6.44
C ARG A 115 -16.84 0.47 -7.39
N ALA A 116 -15.61 0.51 -6.84
CA ALA A 116 -14.41 0.74 -7.65
C ALA A 116 -14.08 -0.46 -8.53
N LYS A 117 -14.24 -1.68 -8.00
CA LYS A 117 -14.03 -2.94 -8.73
C LYS A 117 -15.04 -3.13 -9.87
N GLU A 118 -16.31 -2.81 -9.63
CA GLU A 118 -17.36 -2.86 -10.67
C GLU A 118 -17.04 -1.93 -11.84
N ARG A 119 -16.70 -0.66 -11.57
CA ARG A 119 -16.32 0.31 -12.62
C ARG A 119 -15.11 -0.12 -13.43
N ALA A 120 -14.11 -0.72 -12.78
CA ALA A 120 -12.90 -1.17 -13.45
C ALA A 120 -13.10 -2.44 -14.31
N MET A 121 -14.18 -3.20 -14.11
CA MET A 121 -14.51 -4.39 -14.91
C MET A 121 -15.46 -4.08 -16.09
N SER A 122 -16.04 -2.87 -16.14
CA SER A 122 -16.91 -2.42 -17.24
C SER A 122 -16.18 -1.61 -18.33
N MET A 123 -14.85 -1.50 -18.25
CA MET A 123 -13.96 -0.82 -19.21
C MET A 123 -12.95 -1.81 -19.80
#